data_AF-A0A389LXF4-F1
#
_entry.id   AF-A0A389LXF4-F1
#
_cell.length_a   1.000
_cell.length_b   1.000
_cell.length_c   1.000
_cell.angle_alpha   90.00
_cell.angle_beta   90.00
_cell.angle_gamma   90.00
#
_symmetry.space_group_name_H-M   'P 1'
#
loop_
_entity.id
_entity.type
_entity.pdbx_description
1 polymer ?
#
loop_
_entity_poly.entity_id
_entity_poly.type
_entity_poly.pdbx_seq_one_letter_code
_entity_poly.pdbx_strand_id
1 'polypeptide(L)'
;MEDLIVIYCKNTQSYKDVKVGSSVLEIYESFGLKMPSLLCCAKVNNKTESLGFRCYRPKDIEFIDMSDASGMRTYVRSLCFVLSKAVWDLFPEVDINIQFPISRGYYCDLTGFVGNLGEEDIARIEDRMRFIIAQNFPFETYSDQTTSVVALFRSHKKEEKAQLLESVGNVYSSYNVLDGHIDHYYGDLLPSSGMLYLFKLEKYDEGLLLRVPSMDNPQVLQVLVKQDKMMRVFKEHLELNRVLGMMNVADLNLAHRAGTIPILIKVAEALQEKVIAKIAEEIAAKFSQGLRLILISGPSSSGKTTFFKRLQIQLLTNCIRPVGISLDDYFLDREHTPKDEAGNYDFESLYAIDLDLFNKDLKKILKGEKVALPTFDFLTGKRIYKGNEIELQDNTVLIMEGIHALNPAFLPDIDPDASYKIYVSALTSISLDNHNWIPTTDNRLIRRIIRDYNFRKYSAKETIDRWSSVRAGEDKWIFPFQENADAMFNSAMLYELAALRSFAEPILSEVMPCDAAYAEARRLLRFLSYFSHIDINELPNSSLLREFLGGSSFNY
;
A
#
# COMPACT_ATOMS: atom_id res chain seq x y z
N MET A 1 -2.54 -49.42 -10.73
CA MET A 1 -3.29 -48.26 -11.24
C MET A 1 -2.56 -47.05 -10.73
N GLU A 2 -2.23 -46.09 -11.60
CA GLU A 2 -1.76 -44.80 -11.11
C GLU A 2 -2.95 -44.12 -10.41
N ASP A 3 -2.77 -43.70 -9.17
CA ASP A 3 -3.82 -42.96 -8.47
C ASP A 3 -3.98 -41.60 -9.15
N LEU A 4 -5.19 -41.32 -9.61
CA LEU A 4 -5.55 -40.08 -10.31
C LEU A 4 -6.41 -39.20 -9.40
N ILE A 5 -6.28 -37.89 -9.57
CA ILE A 5 -7.16 -36.88 -9.00
C ILE A 5 -7.75 -35.99 -10.09
N VAL A 6 -8.97 -35.53 -9.88
CA VAL A 6 -9.66 -34.63 -10.81
C VAL A 6 -9.27 -33.19 -10.49
N ILE A 7 -8.82 -32.45 -11.51
CA ILE A 7 -8.57 -31.00 -11.43
C ILE A 7 -9.60 -30.28 -12.27
N TYR A 8 -10.23 -29.24 -11.71
CA TYR A 8 -11.02 -28.27 -12.46
C TYR A 8 -10.15 -27.05 -12.78
N CYS A 9 -9.91 -26.79 -14.07
CA CYS A 9 -9.20 -25.59 -14.50
C CYS A 9 -10.19 -24.45 -14.77
N LYS A 10 -10.10 -23.36 -14.00
CA LYS A 10 -10.97 -22.19 -14.14
C LYS A 10 -10.71 -21.41 -15.43
N ASN A 11 -9.46 -21.40 -15.92
CA ASN A 11 -9.10 -20.68 -17.15
C ASN A 11 -9.75 -21.28 -18.39
N THR A 12 -9.88 -22.62 -18.46
CA THR A 12 -10.50 -23.34 -19.58
C THR A 12 -11.92 -23.81 -19.30
N GLN A 13 -12.39 -23.71 -18.06
CA GLN A 13 -13.66 -24.25 -17.58
C GLN A 13 -13.80 -25.76 -17.86
N SER A 14 -12.71 -26.52 -17.70
CA SER A 14 -12.67 -27.95 -18.01
C SER A 14 -12.06 -28.80 -16.90
N TYR A 15 -12.47 -30.06 -16.83
CA TYR A 15 -11.91 -31.04 -15.91
C TYR A 15 -10.83 -31.89 -16.57
N LYS A 16 -9.84 -32.33 -15.79
CA LYS A 16 -8.82 -33.27 -16.24
C LYS A 16 -8.35 -34.17 -15.10
N ASP A 17 -8.15 -35.45 -15.39
CA ASP A 17 -7.51 -36.39 -14.48
C ASP A 17 -5.98 -36.24 -14.58
N VAL A 18 -5.34 -36.05 -13.43
CA VAL A 18 -3.89 -35.94 -13.30
C VAL A 18 -3.38 -36.89 -12.23
N LYS A 19 -2.08 -37.21 -12.26
CA LYS A 19 -1.48 -38.11 -11.26
C LYS A 19 -1.49 -37.45 -9.88
N VAL A 20 -1.77 -38.24 -8.84
CA VAL A 20 -1.62 -37.79 -7.45
C VAL A 20 -0.20 -37.30 -7.21
N GLY A 21 -0.09 -36.11 -6.63
CA GLY A 21 1.19 -35.47 -6.32
C GLY A 21 1.77 -34.63 -7.45
N SER A 22 1.08 -34.51 -8.60
CA SER A 22 1.51 -33.61 -9.67
C SER A 22 1.60 -32.16 -9.19
N SER A 23 2.64 -31.47 -9.66
CA SER A 23 2.84 -30.04 -9.37
C SER A 23 1.88 -29.17 -10.18
N VAL A 24 1.61 -27.95 -9.70
CA VAL A 24 0.81 -26.97 -10.45
C VAL A 24 1.39 -26.72 -11.84
N LEU A 25 2.71 -26.71 -12.00
CA LEU A 25 3.39 -26.57 -13.29
C LEU A 25 3.10 -27.75 -14.23
N GLU A 26 3.24 -28.99 -13.76
CA GLU A 26 2.91 -30.19 -14.55
C GLU A 26 1.44 -30.21 -14.96
N ILE A 27 0.55 -29.78 -14.05
CA ILE A 27 -0.88 -29.67 -14.33
C ILE A 27 -1.12 -28.63 -15.43
N TYR A 28 -0.50 -27.45 -15.35
CA TYR A 28 -0.56 -26.41 -16.39
C TYR A 28 -0.15 -26.95 -17.76
N GLU A 29 1.01 -27.60 -17.84
CA GLU A 29 1.54 -28.20 -19.07
C GLU A 29 0.57 -29.24 -19.64
N SER A 30 -0.07 -30.02 -18.77
CA SER A 30 -1.05 -31.02 -19.19
C SER A 30 -2.26 -30.39 -19.88
N PHE A 31 -2.70 -29.19 -19.48
CA PHE A 31 -3.84 -28.52 -20.12
C PHE A 31 -3.48 -27.91 -21.49
N GLY A 32 -2.19 -27.84 -21.86
CA GLY A 32 -1.75 -27.24 -23.13
C GLY A 32 -2.09 -25.75 -23.23
N LEU A 33 -2.22 -25.08 -22.09
CA LEU A 33 -2.58 -23.68 -21.98
C LEU A 33 -1.44 -22.78 -22.49
N LYS A 34 -1.81 -21.62 -23.02
CA LYS A 34 -0.89 -20.54 -23.35
C LYS A 34 -1.38 -19.25 -22.69
N MET A 35 -0.66 -18.82 -21.67
CA MET A 35 -0.95 -17.55 -21.00
C MET A 35 -0.54 -16.35 -21.87
N PRO A 36 -1.23 -15.20 -21.78
CA PRO A 36 -0.85 -13.97 -22.48
C PRO A 36 0.54 -13.44 -22.08
N SER A 37 0.90 -13.62 -20.81
CA SER A 37 2.23 -13.27 -20.28
C SER A 37 2.83 -14.43 -19.48
N LEU A 38 3.99 -14.19 -18.84
CA LEU A 38 4.69 -15.20 -18.06
C LEU A 38 3.80 -15.78 -16.95
N LEU A 39 3.62 -17.09 -16.92
CA LEU A 39 2.98 -17.80 -15.82
C LEU A 39 3.83 -17.66 -14.55
N CYS A 40 3.25 -17.12 -13.49
CA CYS A 40 3.98 -16.84 -12.25
C CYS A 40 3.55 -17.73 -11.08
N CYS A 41 2.24 -17.94 -10.91
CA CYS A 41 1.66 -18.70 -9.80
C CYS A 41 0.27 -19.22 -10.16
N ALA A 42 -0.43 -19.84 -9.20
CA ALA A 42 -1.82 -20.23 -9.39
C ALA A 42 -2.65 -20.00 -8.12
N LYS A 43 -3.96 -19.82 -8.27
CA LYS A 43 -4.93 -19.91 -7.18
C LYS A 43 -5.47 -21.34 -7.12
N VAL A 44 -5.07 -22.09 -6.10
CA VAL A 44 -5.53 -23.46 -5.83
C VAL A 44 -6.61 -23.40 -4.75
N ASN A 45 -7.86 -23.72 -5.09
CA ASN A 45 -9.04 -23.49 -4.26
C ASN A 45 -9.08 -22.05 -3.70
N ASN A 46 -8.90 -21.06 -4.58
CA ASN A 46 -8.82 -19.63 -4.24
C ASN A 46 -7.67 -19.24 -3.28
N LYS A 47 -6.66 -20.09 -3.07
CA LYS A 47 -5.44 -19.74 -2.34
C LYS A 47 -4.27 -19.61 -3.31
N THR A 48 -3.55 -18.49 -3.27
CA THR A 48 -2.32 -18.33 -4.06
C THR A 48 -1.25 -19.33 -3.60
N GLU A 49 -0.72 -20.10 -4.54
CA GLU A 49 0.32 -21.10 -4.33
C GLU A 49 1.38 -21.00 -5.44
N SER A 50 2.60 -21.46 -5.15
CA SER A 50 3.68 -21.57 -6.13
C SER A 50 3.39 -22.61 -7.22
N LEU A 51 4.07 -22.49 -8.36
CA LEU A 51 3.98 -23.48 -9.44
C LEU A 51 4.54 -24.86 -9.04
N GLY A 52 5.38 -24.92 -8.00
CA GLY A 52 5.88 -26.17 -7.43
C GLY A 52 4.91 -26.86 -6.46
N PHE A 53 3.79 -26.23 -6.11
CA PHE A 53 2.80 -26.79 -5.18
C PHE A 53 2.23 -28.11 -5.72
N ARG A 54 2.20 -29.15 -4.87
CA ARG A 54 1.74 -30.50 -5.25
C ARG A 54 0.31 -30.77 -4.82
N CYS A 55 -0.47 -31.31 -5.73
CA CYS A 55 -1.88 -31.61 -5.50
C CYS A 55 -2.10 -33.11 -5.20
N TYR A 56 -2.64 -33.42 -4.03
CA TYR A 56 -2.90 -34.80 -3.57
C TYR A 56 -4.40 -35.16 -3.49
N ARG A 57 -5.27 -34.19 -3.73
CA ARG A 57 -6.73 -34.30 -3.68
C ARG A 57 -7.32 -33.46 -4.81
N PRO A 58 -8.61 -33.63 -5.17
CA PRO A 58 -9.26 -32.78 -6.16
C PRO A 58 -9.14 -31.30 -5.82
N LYS A 59 -8.90 -30.46 -6.84
CA LYS A 59 -8.69 -29.02 -6.70
C LYS A 59 -9.31 -28.24 -7.86
N ASP A 60 -9.70 -27.02 -7.55
CA ASP A 60 -9.96 -25.97 -8.52
C ASP A 60 -8.70 -25.13 -8.69
N ILE A 61 -8.22 -24.96 -9.92
CA ILE A 61 -6.97 -24.23 -10.21
C ILE A 61 -7.25 -23.12 -11.23
N GLU A 62 -6.81 -21.92 -10.89
CA GLU A 62 -6.72 -20.76 -11.78
C GLU A 62 -5.25 -20.38 -11.96
N PHE A 63 -4.75 -20.48 -13.17
CA PHE A 63 -3.39 -20.10 -13.53
C PHE A 63 -3.29 -18.58 -13.69
N ILE A 64 -2.22 -18.02 -13.10
CA ILE A 64 -2.05 -16.57 -12.94
C ILE A 64 -0.74 -16.14 -13.60
N ASP A 65 -0.84 -15.16 -14.49
CA ASP A 65 0.30 -14.55 -15.16
C ASP A 65 0.63 -13.15 -14.59
N MET A 66 1.57 -12.43 -15.21
CA MET A 66 2.03 -11.12 -14.73
C MET A 66 0.97 -10.00 -14.82
N SER A 67 -0.14 -10.21 -15.51
CA SER A 67 -1.22 -9.22 -15.60
C SER A 67 -2.09 -9.15 -14.33
N ASP A 68 -2.01 -10.16 -13.45
CA ASP A 68 -2.66 -10.18 -12.13
C ASP A 68 -1.68 -9.71 -11.05
N ALA A 69 -2.21 -9.00 -10.04
CA ALA A 69 -1.42 -8.50 -8.92
C ALA A 69 -0.66 -9.61 -8.15
N SER A 70 -1.22 -10.82 -8.07
CA SER A 70 -0.55 -11.97 -7.45
C SER A 70 0.64 -12.44 -8.26
N GLY A 71 0.51 -12.48 -9.60
CA GLY A 71 1.61 -12.85 -10.48
C GLY A 71 2.73 -11.81 -10.47
N MET A 72 2.38 -10.52 -10.57
CA MET A 72 3.36 -9.44 -10.48
C MET A 72 4.10 -9.44 -9.13
N ARG A 73 3.40 -9.67 -8.00
CA ARG A 73 4.05 -9.80 -6.68
C ARG A 73 5.05 -10.96 -6.64
N THR A 74 4.72 -12.11 -7.23
CA THR A 74 5.64 -13.26 -7.33
C THR A 74 6.86 -12.93 -8.19
N TYR A 75 6.67 -12.25 -9.33
CA TYR A 75 7.75 -11.80 -10.20
C TYR A 75 8.71 -10.84 -9.48
N VAL A 76 8.17 -9.77 -8.90
CA VAL A 76 8.95 -8.77 -8.17
C VAL A 76 9.72 -9.39 -7.01
N ARG A 77 9.07 -10.26 -6.22
CA ARG A 77 9.73 -10.92 -5.09
C ARG A 77 10.92 -11.79 -5.51
N SER A 78 10.77 -12.49 -6.63
CA SER A 78 11.86 -13.30 -7.21
C SER A 78 13.01 -12.41 -7.69
N LEU A 79 12.69 -11.25 -8.27
CA LEU A 79 13.67 -10.25 -8.66
C LEU A 79 14.40 -9.63 -7.46
N CYS A 80 13.69 -9.34 -6.37
CA CYS A 80 14.28 -8.90 -5.10
C CYS A 80 15.27 -9.92 -4.55
N PHE A 81 14.97 -11.22 -4.65
CA PHE A 81 15.90 -12.26 -4.20
C PHE A 81 17.16 -12.32 -5.07
N VAL A 82 17.02 -12.19 -6.40
CA VAL A 82 18.17 -12.09 -7.31
C VAL A 82 19.02 -10.85 -7.02
N LEU A 83 18.38 -9.71 -6.73
CA LEU A 83 19.08 -8.47 -6.34
C LEU A 83 19.84 -8.66 -5.01
N SER A 84 19.18 -9.23 -4.00
CA SER A 84 19.78 -9.60 -2.71
C SER A 84 21.00 -10.50 -2.88
N LYS A 85 20.92 -11.52 -3.74
CA LYS A 85 22.07 -12.36 -4.07
C LYS A 85 23.17 -11.63 -4.84
N ALA A 86 22.81 -10.80 -5.81
CA ALA A 86 23.79 -10.06 -6.60
C ALA A 86 24.63 -9.12 -5.72
N VAL A 87 24.01 -8.45 -4.75
CA VAL A 87 24.72 -7.65 -3.75
C VAL A 87 25.60 -8.53 -2.87
N TRP A 88 25.09 -9.66 -2.39
CA TRP A 88 25.86 -10.60 -1.56
C TRP A 88 27.10 -11.16 -2.29
N ASP A 89 26.99 -11.49 -3.59
CA ASP A 89 28.10 -12.00 -4.40
C ASP A 89 29.21 -10.94 -4.60
N LEU A 90 28.84 -9.67 -4.72
CA LEU A 90 29.77 -8.57 -4.99
C LEU A 90 30.33 -7.93 -3.72
N PHE A 91 29.50 -7.84 -2.67
CA PHE A 91 29.74 -7.09 -1.44
C PHE A 91 29.26 -7.90 -0.21
N PRO A 92 29.97 -8.95 0.23
CA PRO A 92 29.49 -9.88 1.26
C PRO A 92 29.23 -9.27 2.65
N GLU A 93 29.82 -8.11 2.95
CA GLU A 93 29.64 -7.39 4.23
C GLU A 93 28.60 -6.25 4.13
N VAL A 94 27.92 -6.13 2.99
CA VAL A 94 26.90 -5.09 2.75
C VAL A 94 25.53 -5.73 2.72
N ASP A 95 24.60 -5.16 3.48
CA ASP A 95 23.20 -5.56 3.46
C ASP A 95 22.39 -4.60 2.59
N ILE A 96 21.59 -5.17 1.70
CA ILE A 96 20.60 -4.40 0.94
C ILE A 96 19.28 -4.37 1.69
N ASN A 97 18.68 -3.19 1.85
CA ASN A 97 17.31 -3.08 2.33
C ASN A 97 16.41 -2.54 1.23
N ILE A 98 15.31 -3.23 1.00
CA ILE A 98 14.25 -2.89 0.06
C ILE A 98 13.21 -2.13 0.86
N GLN A 99 13.29 -0.80 0.80
CA GLN A 99 12.61 0.08 1.75
C GLN A 99 11.13 0.27 1.40
N PHE A 100 10.83 0.83 0.23
CA PHE A 100 9.46 1.18 -0.16
C PHE A 100 9.29 1.34 -1.68
N PRO A 101 8.06 1.20 -2.20
CA PRO A 101 7.76 1.52 -3.58
C PRO A 101 7.77 3.04 -3.80
N ILE A 102 8.49 3.50 -4.82
CA ILE A 102 8.51 4.90 -5.26
C ILE A 102 8.75 4.95 -6.76
N SER A 103 8.20 5.96 -7.45
CA SER A 103 8.44 6.17 -8.88
C SER A 103 8.13 4.95 -9.75
N ARG A 104 7.13 4.15 -9.33
CA ARG A 104 6.73 2.85 -9.93
C ARG A 104 7.84 1.77 -9.95
N GLY A 105 8.85 1.91 -9.10
CA GLY A 105 9.86 0.91 -8.79
C GLY A 105 9.98 0.73 -7.27
N TYR A 106 11.08 0.13 -6.84
CA TYR A 106 11.39 -0.10 -5.43
C TYR A 106 12.71 0.56 -5.07
N TYR A 107 12.68 1.46 -4.08
CA TYR A 107 13.89 2.09 -3.57
C TYR A 107 14.63 1.10 -2.66
N CYS A 108 15.94 1.01 -2.88
CA CYS A 108 16.82 0.20 -2.07
C CYS A 108 18.00 1.03 -1.56
N ASP A 109 18.37 0.85 -0.30
CA ASP A 109 19.60 1.35 0.28
C ASP A 109 20.54 0.19 0.64
N LEU A 110 21.84 0.49 0.71
CA LEU A 110 22.88 -0.48 1.02
C LEU A 110 23.53 -0.09 2.35
N THR A 111 23.20 -0.80 3.42
CA THR A 111 23.78 -0.62 4.74
C THR A 111 25.19 -1.21 4.77
N GLY A 112 26.16 -0.43 5.27
CA GLY A 112 27.55 -0.86 5.35
C GLY A 112 28.38 -0.66 4.08
N PHE A 113 27.77 -0.12 3.01
CA PHE A 113 28.51 0.27 1.81
C PHE A 113 29.42 1.46 2.10
N VAL A 114 30.70 1.34 1.74
CA VAL A 114 31.71 2.38 2.00
C VAL A 114 31.78 3.33 0.81
N GLY A 115 31.48 4.61 1.06
CA GLY A 115 31.46 5.65 0.04
C GLY A 115 30.07 5.85 -0.56
N ASN A 116 29.98 6.65 -1.61
CA ASN A 116 28.72 6.93 -2.29
C ASN A 116 28.47 5.86 -3.34
N LEU A 117 27.25 5.32 -3.40
CA LEU A 117 26.85 4.39 -4.44
C LEU A 117 26.92 5.08 -5.82
N GLY A 118 27.86 4.64 -6.65
CA GLY A 118 28.10 5.17 -7.98
C GLY A 118 27.23 4.50 -9.05
N GLU A 119 27.12 5.12 -10.22
CA GLU A 119 26.48 4.48 -11.38
C GLU A 119 27.23 3.21 -11.82
N GLU A 120 28.56 3.19 -11.66
CA GLU A 120 29.39 2.01 -11.95
C GLU A 120 29.07 0.84 -11.01
N ASP A 121 28.87 1.10 -9.72
CA ASP A 121 28.49 0.05 -8.76
C ASP A 121 27.10 -0.51 -9.08
N ILE A 122 26.15 0.37 -9.42
CA ILE A 122 24.80 -0.04 -9.82
C ILE A 122 24.84 -0.87 -11.10
N ALA A 123 25.65 -0.48 -12.09
CA ALA A 123 25.84 -1.26 -13.32
C ALA A 123 26.44 -2.65 -13.01
N ARG A 124 27.42 -2.74 -12.11
CA ARG A 124 28.00 -4.03 -11.67
C ARG A 124 26.96 -4.93 -11.01
N ILE A 125 26.10 -4.37 -10.15
CA ILE A 125 25.01 -5.13 -9.52
C ILE A 125 24.02 -5.61 -10.59
N GLU A 126 23.64 -4.74 -11.54
CA GLU A 126 22.74 -5.12 -12.63
C GLU A 126 23.34 -6.25 -13.50
N ASP A 127 24.61 -6.15 -13.88
CA ASP A 127 25.32 -7.18 -14.65
C ASP A 127 25.37 -8.51 -13.89
N ARG A 128 25.59 -8.46 -12.57
CA ARG A 128 25.56 -9.66 -11.73
C ARG A 128 24.16 -10.27 -11.65
N MET A 129 23.10 -9.47 -11.55
CA MET A 129 21.73 -9.97 -11.62
C MET A 129 21.45 -10.66 -12.96
N ARG A 130 21.86 -10.04 -14.08
CA ARG A 130 21.73 -10.62 -15.42
C ARG A 130 22.47 -11.95 -15.54
N PHE A 131 23.66 -12.05 -14.95
CA PHE A 131 24.41 -13.31 -14.87
C PHE A 131 23.64 -14.40 -14.11
N ILE A 132 23.14 -14.10 -12.90
CA ILE A 132 22.36 -15.05 -12.07
C ILE A 132 21.10 -15.53 -12.82
N ILE A 133 20.44 -14.65 -13.54
CA ILE A 133 19.27 -14.98 -14.36
C ILE A 133 19.66 -15.90 -15.53
N ALA A 134 20.76 -15.59 -16.23
CA ALA A 134 21.26 -16.40 -17.34
C ALA A 134 21.68 -17.82 -16.91
N GLN A 135 22.13 -18.00 -15.67
CA GLN A 135 22.43 -19.34 -15.11
C GLN A 135 21.18 -20.16 -14.80
N ASN A 136 20.00 -19.53 -14.72
CA ASN A 136 18.72 -20.18 -14.47
C ASN A 136 18.70 -21.06 -13.20
N PHE A 137 19.27 -20.56 -12.11
CA PHE A 137 19.27 -21.26 -10.82
C PHE A 137 17.84 -21.47 -10.31
N PRO A 138 17.54 -22.65 -9.70
CA PRO A 138 16.24 -22.88 -9.07
C PRO A 138 16.09 -22.03 -7.80
N PHE A 139 14.86 -21.63 -7.50
CA PHE A 139 14.51 -21.11 -6.18
C PHE A 139 14.04 -22.27 -5.30
N GLU A 140 14.91 -22.74 -4.41
CA GLU A 140 14.64 -23.90 -3.58
C GLU A 140 13.99 -23.49 -2.26
N THR A 141 12.78 -23.98 -1.97
CA THR A 141 12.08 -23.69 -0.71
C THR A 141 12.19 -24.87 0.25
N TYR A 142 12.64 -24.59 1.46
CA TYR A 142 12.72 -25.54 2.56
C TYR A 142 11.78 -25.14 3.69
N SER A 143 11.30 -26.14 4.44
CA SER A 143 10.55 -25.93 5.68
C SER A 143 11.17 -26.76 6.78
N ASP A 144 11.46 -26.12 7.91
CA ASP A 144 12.05 -26.74 9.08
C ASP A 144 11.50 -26.08 10.36
N GLN A 145 11.82 -26.65 11.52
CA GLN A 145 11.48 -26.07 12.81
C GLN A 145 12.00 -24.63 12.88
N THR A 146 11.17 -23.72 13.37
CA THR A 146 11.52 -22.29 13.43
C THR A 146 12.81 -22.06 14.21
N THR A 147 13.08 -22.85 15.27
CA THR A 147 14.34 -22.80 16.02
C THR A 147 15.57 -23.08 15.15
N SER A 148 15.52 -24.08 14.27
CA SER A 148 16.58 -24.40 13.31
C SER A 148 16.75 -23.30 12.27
N VAL A 149 15.64 -22.78 11.73
CA VAL A 149 15.65 -21.70 10.73
C VAL A 149 16.21 -20.40 11.32
N VAL A 150 15.84 -20.06 12.56
CA VAL A 150 16.37 -18.92 13.31
C VAL A 150 17.87 -19.07 13.52
N ALA A 151 18.34 -20.25 13.95
CA ALA A 151 19.78 -20.50 14.10
C ALA A 151 20.55 -20.39 12.78
N LEU A 152 19.95 -20.83 11.67
CA LEU A 152 20.51 -20.71 10.33
C LEU A 152 20.65 -19.25 9.89
N PHE A 153 19.63 -18.41 10.09
CA PHE A 153 19.73 -16.99 9.74
C PHE A 153 20.76 -16.27 10.61
N ARG A 154 20.83 -16.57 11.91
CA ARG A 154 21.86 -16.01 12.81
C ARG A 154 23.27 -16.39 12.40
N SER A 155 23.50 -17.64 11.97
CA SER A 155 24.84 -18.07 11.51
C SER A 155 25.28 -17.39 10.21
N HIS A 156 24.34 -16.86 9.43
CA HIS A 156 24.57 -16.06 8.22
C HIS A 156 24.49 -14.54 8.47
N LYS A 157 24.57 -14.10 9.73
CA LYS A 157 24.50 -12.68 10.15
C LYS A 157 23.18 -11.97 9.76
N LYS A 158 22.08 -12.70 9.54
CA LYS A 158 20.74 -12.15 9.20
C LYS A 158 19.84 -12.06 10.43
N GLU A 159 20.25 -11.22 11.38
CA GLU A 159 19.60 -11.12 12.70
C GLU A 159 18.14 -10.62 12.62
N GLU A 160 17.85 -9.68 11.71
CA GLU A 160 16.51 -9.11 11.53
C GLU A 160 15.46 -10.18 11.16
N LYS A 161 15.84 -11.14 10.30
CA LYS A 161 14.96 -12.24 9.88
C LYS A 161 14.79 -13.26 10.99
N ALA A 162 15.89 -13.56 11.70
CA ALA A 162 15.86 -14.42 12.86
C ALA A 162 14.90 -13.89 13.93
N GLN A 163 15.00 -12.60 14.26
CA GLN A 163 14.13 -11.94 15.25
C GLN A 163 12.67 -11.89 14.79
N LEU A 164 12.41 -11.61 13.51
CA LEU A 164 11.05 -11.62 12.97
C LEU A 164 10.41 -13.00 13.18
N LEU A 165 11.05 -14.07 12.70
CA LEU A 165 10.52 -15.44 12.81
C LEU A 165 10.33 -15.89 14.26
N GLU A 166 11.28 -15.56 15.13
CA GLU A 166 11.22 -15.84 16.57
C GLU A 166 10.07 -15.08 17.25
N SER A 167 9.74 -13.86 16.78
CA SER A 167 8.66 -13.06 17.33
C SER A 167 7.25 -13.54 16.94
N VAL A 168 7.10 -14.22 15.80
CA VAL A 168 5.82 -14.74 15.31
C VAL A 168 5.36 -15.97 16.08
N GLY A 169 6.30 -16.82 16.53
CA GLY A 169 5.99 -18.00 17.34
C GLY A 169 5.42 -19.20 16.57
N ASN A 170 5.60 -19.26 15.24
CA ASN A 170 5.24 -20.44 14.46
C ASN A 170 6.15 -21.64 14.80
N VAL A 171 5.61 -22.86 14.78
CA VAL A 171 6.40 -24.09 15.03
C VAL A 171 7.37 -24.38 13.88
N TYR A 172 6.93 -24.17 12.65
CA TYR A 172 7.72 -24.33 11.43
C TYR A 172 7.77 -23.02 10.66
N SER A 173 8.92 -22.77 10.05
CA SER A 173 9.15 -21.63 9.15
C SER A 173 9.76 -22.12 7.85
N SER A 174 9.55 -21.36 6.79
CA SER A 174 10.14 -21.63 5.48
C SER A 174 11.27 -20.66 5.18
N TYR A 175 12.29 -21.12 4.46
CA TYR A 175 13.33 -20.27 3.88
C TYR A 175 13.61 -20.72 2.45
N ASN A 176 14.19 -19.83 1.66
CA ASN A 176 14.52 -20.09 0.27
C ASN A 176 16.04 -20.03 0.08
N VAL A 177 16.54 -20.83 -0.86
CA VAL A 177 17.94 -20.86 -1.27
C VAL A 177 18.03 -20.56 -2.76
N LEU A 178 18.97 -19.69 -3.12
CA LEU A 178 19.35 -19.38 -4.50
C LEU A 178 20.86 -19.45 -4.59
N ASP A 179 21.41 -20.52 -5.18
CA ASP A 179 22.85 -20.72 -5.36
C ASP A 179 23.67 -20.34 -4.09
N GLY A 180 23.36 -21.03 -2.98
CA GLY A 180 24.00 -20.86 -1.67
C GLY A 180 23.55 -19.65 -0.84
N HIS A 181 22.85 -18.67 -1.42
CA HIS A 181 22.31 -17.52 -0.68
C HIS A 181 20.95 -17.86 -0.06
N ILE A 182 20.77 -17.55 1.22
CA ILE A 182 19.53 -17.86 1.96
C ILE A 182 18.68 -16.61 2.22
N ASP A 183 17.36 -16.76 2.15
CA ASP A 183 16.43 -15.66 2.39
C ASP A 183 15.04 -16.13 2.86
N HIS A 184 14.29 -15.23 3.51
CA HIS A 184 12.90 -15.48 3.89
C HIS A 184 11.96 -14.58 3.08
N TYR A 185 10.85 -15.15 2.63
CA TYR A 185 9.83 -14.46 1.88
C TYR A 185 8.46 -14.95 2.34
N TYR A 186 7.55 -14.03 2.65
CA TYR A 186 6.21 -14.38 3.13
C TYR A 186 5.25 -14.84 2.02
N GLY A 187 5.69 -14.85 0.76
CA GLY A 187 4.89 -15.31 -0.38
C GLY A 187 5.74 -16.09 -1.39
N ASP A 188 5.08 -16.61 -2.41
CA ASP A 188 5.71 -17.51 -3.38
C ASP A 188 6.74 -16.81 -4.28
N LEU A 189 7.66 -17.61 -4.80
CA LEU A 189 8.66 -17.22 -5.80
C LEU A 189 8.36 -17.93 -7.13
N LEU A 190 8.97 -17.44 -8.20
CA LEU A 190 9.05 -18.16 -9.46
C LEU A 190 9.84 -19.47 -9.25
N PRO A 191 9.64 -20.49 -10.10
CA PRO A 191 10.44 -21.73 -10.06
C PRO A 191 11.96 -21.54 -10.23
N SER A 192 12.39 -20.61 -11.09
CA SER A 192 13.80 -20.38 -11.36
C SER A 192 14.12 -18.94 -11.74
N SER A 193 15.38 -18.53 -11.54
CA SER A 193 15.86 -17.17 -11.86
C SER A 193 15.76 -16.84 -13.34
N GLY A 194 15.87 -17.83 -14.23
CA GLY A 194 15.82 -17.65 -15.68
C GLY A 194 14.43 -17.29 -16.23
N MET A 195 13.39 -17.37 -15.41
CA MET A 195 12.06 -16.87 -15.77
C MET A 195 11.96 -15.34 -15.70
N LEU A 196 12.88 -14.68 -15.00
CA LEU A 196 12.98 -13.22 -14.97
C LEU A 196 13.59 -12.73 -16.29
N TYR A 197 12.99 -11.74 -16.93
CA TYR A 197 13.44 -11.27 -18.25
C TYR A 197 13.59 -9.76 -18.37
N LEU A 198 12.84 -8.99 -17.57
CA LEU A 198 12.81 -7.53 -17.66
C LEU A 198 12.93 -6.88 -16.30
N PHE A 199 13.98 -6.08 -16.15
CA PHE A 199 14.25 -5.19 -15.01
C PHE A 199 15.33 -4.18 -15.41
N LYS A 200 15.49 -3.13 -14.58
CA LYS A 200 16.59 -2.18 -14.67
C LYS A 200 16.94 -1.65 -13.28
N LEU A 201 18.22 -1.40 -13.02
CA LEU A 201 18.66 -0.62 -11.87
C LEU A 201 19.05 0.79 -12.33
N GLU A 202 18.58 1.80 -11.60
CA GLU A 202 18.97 3.18 -11.85
C GLU A 202 19.35 3.85 -10.53
N LYS A 203 20.31 4.80 -10.59
CA LYS A 203 20.62 5.63 -9.44
C LYS A 203 19.39 6.47 -9.07
N TYR A 204 19.05 6.47 -7.79
CA TYR A 204 17.94 7.27 -7.30
C TYR A 204 18.27 7.78 -5.91
N ASP A 205 18.40 9.11 -5.80
CA ASP A 205 18.87 9.76 -4.58
C ASP A 205 20.25 9.18 -4.14
N GLU A 206 20.40 8.78 -2.88
CA GLU A 206 21.62 8.17 -2.32
C GLU A 206 21.71 6.65 -2.51
N GLY A 207 20.63 6.03 -3.00
CA GLY A 207 20.52 4.58 -3.20
C GLY A 207 20.29 4.20 -4.66
N LEU A 208 19.59 3.09 -4.85
CA LEU A 208 19.21 2.59 -6.17
C LEU A 208 17.70 2.37 -6.27
N LEU A 209 17.20 2.40 -7.50
CA LEU A 209 15.82 2.08 -7.82
C LEU A 209 15.76 0.82 -8.67
N LEU A 210 15.11 -0.22 -8.14
CA LEU A 210 14.74 -1.41 -8.90
C LEU A 210 13.48 -1.12 -9.71
N ARG A 211 13.64 -1.00 -11.04
CA ARG A 211 12.53 -0.83 -11.97
C ARG A 211 12.02 -2.17 -12.46
N VAL A 212 10.70 -2.29 -12.48
CA VAL A 212 9.98 -3.53 -12.80
C VAL A 212 9.05 -3.35 -14.00
N PRO A 213 8.59 -4.45 -14.62
CA PRO A 213 7.64 -4.38 -15.72
C PRO A 213 6.30 -3.75 -15.32
N SER A 214 5.59 -3.19 -16.30
CA SER A 214 4.22 -2.74 -16.11
C SER A 214 3.26 -3.94 -16.00
N MET A 215 2.24 -3.84 -15.15
CA MET A 215 1.18 -4.85 -15.06
C MET A 215 0.30 -4.82 -16.31
N ASP A 216 0.01 -3.62 -16.84
CA ASP A 216 -0.80 -3.44 -18.06
C ASP A 216 -0.07 -3.94 -19.32
N ASN A 217 1.27 -3.86 -19.31
CA ASN A 217 2.11 -4.35 -20.38
C ASN A 217 3.44 -4.90 -19.83
N PRO A 218 3.48 -6.21 -19.50
CA PRO A 218 4.66 -6.86 -18.93
C PRO A 218 5.92 -6.84 -19.80
N GLN A 219 5.83 -6.42 -21.07
CA GLN A 219 6.97 -6.30 -21.98
C GLN A 219 7.72 -4.96 -21.84
N VAL A 220 7.17 -4.02 -21.06
CA VAL A 220 7.73 -2.66 -20.95
C VAL A 220 7.96 -2.30 -19.48
N LEU A 221 9.10 -1.66 -19.19
CA LEU A 221 9.38 -1.12 -17.87
C LEU A 221 8.44 0.04 -17.55
N GLN A 222 8.04 0.14 -16.28
CA GLN A 222 7.30 1.31 -15.80
C GLN A 222 8.07 2.61 -16.07
N VAL A 223 7.35 3.65 -16.50
CA VAL A 223 7.94 4.97 -16.75
C VAL A 223 8.41 5.57 -15.43
N LEU A 224 9.69 5.98 -15.39
CA LEU A 224 10.26 6.67 -14.25
C LEU A 224 9.66 8.08 -14.15
N VAL A 225 8.91 8.33 -13.08
CA VAL A 225 8.42 9.66 -12.72
C VAL A 225 9.09 10.05 -11.41
N LYS A 226 9.88 11.13 -11.41
CA LYS A 226 10.62 11.57 -10.22
C LYS A 226 9.66 12.05 -9.13
N GLN A 227 9.86 11.61 -7.90
CA GLN A 227 8.99 11.88 -6.75
C GLN A 227 9.81 12.42 -5.56
N ASP A 228 10.38 13.61 -5.73
CA ASP A 228 11.33 14.20 -4.78
C ASP A 228 10.69 14.55 -3.43
N LYS A 229 9.44 15.05 -3.44
CA LYS A 229 8.75 15.42 -2.18
C LYS A 229 8.39 14.17 -1.40
N MET A 230 7.88 13.13 -2.09
CA MET A 230 7.59 11.85 -1.45
C MET A 230 8.85 11.21 -0.87
N MET A 231 9.96 11.25 -1.61
CA MET A 231 11.25 10.74 -1.14
C MET A 231 11.71 11.43 0.15
N ARG A 232 11.59 12.75 0.22
CA ARG A 232 11.92 13.52 1.42
C ARG A 232 11.10 13.06 2.63
N VAL A 233 9.79 12.87 2.46
CA VAL A 233 8.92 12.40 3.55
C VAL A 233 9.33 11.02 4.03
N PHE A 234 9.65 10.09 3.12
CA PHE A 234 10.15 8.77 3.51
C PHE A 234 11.47 8.86 4.28
N LYS A 235 12.43 9.65 3.80
CA LYS A 235 13.72 9.86 4.49
C LYS A 235 13.53 10.38 5.91
N GLU A 236 12.70 11.41 6.10
CA GLU A 236 12.41 11.97 7.42
C GLU A 236 11.85 10.91 8.39
N HIS A 237 10.98 10.01 7.90
CA HIS A 237 10.42 8.93 8.73
C HIS A 237 11.42 7.80 8.98
N LEU A 238 12.26 7.45 8.00
CA LEU A 238 13.32 6.46 8.20
C LEU A 238 14.34 6.93 9.25
N GLU A 239 14.70 8.21 9.25
CA GLU A 239 15.59 8.76 10.30
C GLU A 239 14.95 8.69 11.68
N LEU A 240 13.66 9.02 11.80
CA LEU A 240 12.95 8.89 13.07
C LEU A 240 12.90 7.42 13.54
N ASN A 241 12.61 6.50 12.63
CA ASN A 241 12.60 5.06 12.92
C ASN A 241 13.97 4.59 13.43
N ARG A 242 15.08 5.04 12.82
CA ARG A 242 16.44 4.76 13.29
C ARG A 242 16.69 5.29 14.69
N VAL A 243 16.29 6.52 14.98
CA VAL A 243 16.43 7.13 16.33
C VAL A 243 15.63 6.37 17.38
N LEU A 244 14.45 5.84 17.02
CA LEU A 244 13.62 5.04 17.91
C LEU A 244 14.11 3.58 18.05
N GLY A 245 15.05 3.13 17.21
CA GLY A 245 15.45 1.73 17.14
C GLY A 245 14.33 0.82 16.60
N MET A 246 13.52 1.33 15.67
CA MET A 246 12.32 0.68 15.16
C MET A 246 12.35 0.59 13.64
N MET A 247 13.20 -0.29 13.12
CA MET A 247 13.44 -0.42 11.68
C MET A 247 12.47 -1.39 11.02
N ASN A 248 12.07 -2.43 11.74
CA ASN A 248 11.23 -3.50 11.20
C ASN A 248 10.20 -4.00 12.22
N VAL A 249 9.32 -4.91 11.77
CA VAL A 249 8.25 -5.46 12.62
C VAL A 249 8.78 -6.31 13.78
N ALA A 250 9.98 -6.89 13.67
CA ALA A 250 10.60 -7.61 14.78
C ALA A 250 10.90 -6.65 15.95
N ASP A 251 11.44 -5.46 15.66
CA ASP A 251 11.67 -4.41 16.65
C ASP A 251 10.36 -3.99 17.34
N LEU A 252 9.27 -3.85 16.55
CA LEU A 252 7.94 -3.54 17.07
C LEU A 252 7.39 -4.62 17.99
N ASN A 253 7.57 -5.89 17.63
CA ASN A 253 7.15 -7.02 18.45
C ASN A 253 7.98 -7.12 19.74
N LEU A 254 9.28 -6.82 19.68
CA LEU A 254 10.14 -6.73 20.86
C LEU A 254 9.72 -5.58 21.78
N ALA A 255 9.44 -4.40 21.23
CA ALA A 255 8.92 -3.25 21.96
C ALA A 255 7.58 -3.56 22.65
N HIS A 256 6.70 -4.33 21.99
CA HIS A 256 5.47 -4.83 22.60
C HIS A 256 5.75 -5.71 23.83
N ARG A 257 6.63 -6.70 23.70
CA ARG A 257 7.01 -7.57 24.82
C ARG A 257 7.70 -6.82 25.97
N ALA A 258 8.44 -5.76 25.65
CA ALA A 258 9.09 -4.90 26.63
C ALA A 258 8.13 -3.89 27.29
N GLY A 259 6.87 -3.78 26.85
CA GLY A 259 5.89 -2.83 27.40
C GLY A 259 6.12 -1.38 26.99
N THR A 260 6.86 -1.12 25.90
CA THR A 260 7.22 0.24 25.46
C THR A 260 6.29 0.82 24.38
N ILE A 261 5.23 0.12 24.00
CA ILE A 261 4.25 0.61 23.02
C ILE A 261 3.61 1.95 23.41
N PRO A 262 3.24 2.23 24.67
CA PRO A 262 2.62 3.51 25.04
C PRO A 262 3.49 4.72 24.70
N ILE A 263 4.82 4.62 24.83
CA ILE A 263 5.72 5.72 24.45
C ILE A 263 5.80 5.85 22.92
N LEU A 264 5.81 4.75 22.17
CA LEU A 264 5.78 4.79 20.70
C LEU A 264 4.49 5.45 20.17
N ILE A 265 3.34 5.15 20.78
CA ILE A 265 2.07 5.82 20.46
C ILE A 265 2.20 7.33 20.68
N LYS A 266 2.69 7.75 21.86
CA LYS A 266 2.86 9.18 22.21
C LYS A 266 3.80 9.90 21.25
N VAL A 267 4.93 9.30 20.89
CA VAL A 267 5.90 9.89 19.95
C VAL A 267 5.28 10.04 18.55
N ALA A 268 4.61 9.01 18.05
CA ALA A 268 3.98 9.06 16.74
C ALA A 268 2.85 10.12 16.68
N GLU A 269 2.00 10.22 17.70
CA GLU A 269 0.95 11.24 17.78
C GLU A 269 1.55 12.66 17.87
N ALA A 270 2.59 12.84 18.67
CA ALA A 270 3.31 14.11 18.77
C ALA A 270 3.96 14.51 17.44
N LEU A 271 4.50 13.55 16.68
CA LEU A 271 5.04 13.82 15.35
C LEU A 271 3.96 14.31 14.39
N GLN A 272 2.81 13.62 14.34
CA GLN A 272 1.68 14.04 13.50
C GLN A 272 1.26 15.47 13.84
N GLU A 273 1.12 15.79 15.12
CA GLU A 273 0.74 17.12 15.58
C GLU A 273 1.78 18.18 15.19
N LYS A 274 3.06 17.88 15.38
CA LYS A 274 4.17 18.76 14.98
C LYS A 274 4.14 19.08 13.49
N VAL A 275 3.87 18.09 12.64
CA VAL A 275 3.82 18.28 11.19
C VAL A 275 2.57 19.09 10.79
N ILE A 276 1.39 18.81 11.38
CA ILE A 276 0.16 19.57 11.10
C ILE A 276 0.32 21.04 11.52
N ALA A 277 0.89 21.30 12.70
CA ALA A 277 1.16 22.65 13.18
C ALA A 277 2.11 23.40 12.23
N LYS A 278 3.19 22.75 11.78
CA LYS A 278 4.11 23.33 10.79
C LYS A 278 3.41 23.69 9.48
N ILE A 279 2.56 22.81 8.96
CA ILE A 279 1.76 23.09 7.75
C ILE A 279 0.80 24.27 8.00
N ALA A 280 0.18 24.36 9.17
CA ALA A 280 -0.68 25.48 9.53
C ALA A 280 0.08 26.82 9.60
N GLU A 281 1.30 26.83 10.14
CA GLU A 281 2.19 28.00 10.16
C GLU A 281 2.58 28.44 8.73
N GLU A 282 2.92 27.49 7.86
CA GLU A 282 3.21 27.75 6.43
C GLU A 282 2.00 28.38 5.72
N ILE A 283 0.80 27.85 5.97
CA ILE A 283 -0.45 28.39 5.45
C ILE A 283 -0.70 29.79 6.01
N ALA A 284 -0.47 30.02 7.30
CA ALA A 284 -0.69 31.31 7.93
C ALA A 284 0.21 32.40 7.34
N ALA A 285 1.47 32.07 7.08
CA ALA A 285 2.41 32.95 6.39
C ALA A 285 1.89 33.32 4.99
N LYS A 286 1.43 32.35 4.19
CA LYS A 286 0.87 32.60 2.86
C LYS A 286 -0.50 33.30 2.89
N PHE A 287 -1.31 33.07 3.93
CA PHE A 287 -2.60 33.73 4.13
C PHE A 287 -2.44 35.25 4.26
N SER A 288 -1.40 35.69 4.96
CA SER A 288 -1.03 37.12 5.05
C SER A 288 -0.65 37.73 3.69
N GLN A 289 -0.27 36.90 2.72
CA GLN A 289 0.12 37.30 1.35
C GLN A 289 -1.04 37.18 0.34
N GLY A 290 -2.24 36.79 0.77
CA GLY A 290 -3.42 36.72 -0.08
C GLY A 290 -3.93 35.31 -0.39
N LEU A 291 -3.34 34.24 0.18
CA LEU A 291 -3.88 32.89 0.07
C LEU A 291 -5.32 32.85 0.62
N ARG A 292 -6.25 32.24 -0.12
CA ARG A 292 -7.65 32.09 0.31
C ARG A 292 -8.17 30.66 0.22
N LEU A 293 -7.45 29.76 -0.43
CA LEU A 293 -7.89 28.39 -0.69
C LEU A 293 -6.86 27.37 -0.21
N ILE A 294 -7.31 26.33 0.49
CA ILE A 294 -6.51 25.17 0.89
C ILE A 294 -7.17 23.92 0.30
N LEU A 295 -6.38 23.12 -0.42
CA LEU A 295 -6.84 21.93 -1.13
C LEU A 295 -6.14 20.71 -0.55
N ILE A 296 -6.90 19.77 -0.01
CA ILE A 296 -6.38 18.51 0.54
C ILE A 296 -6.83 17.36 -0.36
N SER A 297 -5.85 16.67 -0.93
CA SER A 297 -6.07 15.43 -1.69
C SER A 297 -5.24 14.30 -1.10
N GLY A 298 -5.49 13.10 -1.59
CA GLY A 298 -4.99 11.86 -1.03
C GLY A 298 -5.86 10.71 -1.48
N PRO A 299 -5.30 9.52 -1.68
CA PRO A 299 -6.03 8.40 -2.22
C PRO A 299 -6.98 7.81 -1.15
N SER A 300 -7.84 6.82 -1.48
CA SER A 300 -8.80 6.27 -0.51
C SER A 300 -8.13 5.81 0.80
N SER A 301 -8.78 6.03 1.95
CA SER A 301 -8.30 5.56 3.26
C SER A 301 -6.91 6.09 3.67
N SER A 302 -6.48 7.23 3.11
CA SER A 302 -5.25 7.91 3.52
C SER A 302 -5.41 8.77 4.77
N GLY A 303 -6.61 8.89 5.36
CA GLY A 303 -6.84 9.70 6.57
C GLY A 303 -7.01 11.20 6.31
N LYS A 304 -7.39 11.59 5.09
CA LYS A 304 -7.69 12.98 4.69
C LYS A 304 -8.69 13.64 5.64
N THR A 305 -9.80 12.97 5.93
CA THR A 305 -10.92 13.55 6.67
C THR A 305 -10.50 13.90 8.09
N THR A 306 -9.72 13.05 8.77
CA THR A 306 -9.16 13.38 10.09
C THR A 306 -8.08 14.46 10.01
N PHE A 307 -7.16 14.38 9.04
CA PHE A 307 -6.15 15.41 8.82
C PHE A 307 -6.79 16.79 8.60
N PHE A 308 -7.82 16.87 7.75
CA PHE A 308 -8.61 18.07 7.48
C PHE A 308 -9.16 18.67 8.77
N LYS A 309 -9.83 17.88 9.63
CA LYS A 309 -10.38 18.37 10.90
C LYS A 309 -9.29 18.84 11.87
N ARG A 310 -8.16 18.12 11.95
CA ARG A 310 -7.02 18.52 12.80
C ARG A 310 -6.34 19.80 12.28
N LEU A 311 -6.19 19.94 10.97
CA LEU A 311 -5.64 21.14 10.37
C LEU A 311 -6.55 22.35 10.63
N GLN A 312 -7.87 22.18 10.56
CA GLN A 312 -8.81 23.26 10.91
C GLN A 312 -8.59 23.78 12.34
N ILE A 313 -8.35 22.87 13.31
CA ILE A 313 -8.03 23.25 14.68
C ILE A 313 -6.71 24.04 14.72
N GLN A 314 -5.67 23.58 14.04
CA GLN A 314 -4.37 24.27 14.00
C GLN A 314 -4.42 25.61 13.25
N LEU A 315 -5.32 25.81 12.30
CA LEU A 315 -5.51 27.13 11.69
C LEU A 315 -6.14 28.12 12.67
N LEU A 316 -7.06 27.66 13.54
CA LEU A 316 -7.64 28.50 14.58
C LEU A 316 -6.60 28.97 15.60
N THR A 317 -5.58 28.15 15.93
CA THR A 317 -4.47 28.57 16.81
C THR A 317 -3.61 29.67 16.18
N ASN A 318 -3.62 29.77 14.85
CA ASN A 318 -3.00 30.84 14.07
C ASN A 318 -3.95 32.04 13.83
N CYS A 319 -5.08 32.12 14.54
CA CYS A 319 -6.10 33.16 14.39
C CYS A 319 -6.72 33.23 12.98
N ILE A 320 -6.72 32.13 12.24
CA ILE A 320 -7.34 32.02 10.91
C ILE A 320 -8.60 31.18 11.05
N ARG A 321 -9.74 31.65 10.52
CA ARG A 321 -10.99 30.91 10.59
C ARG A 321 -11.19 30.04 9.35
N PRO A 322 -11.05 28.70 9.44
CA PRO A 322 -11.31 27.84 8.29
C PRO A 322 -12.81 27.64 8.07
N VAL A 323 -13.25 27.67 6.81
CA VAL A 323 -14.57 27.22 6.36
C VAL A 323 -14.37 25.95 5.56
N GLY A 324 -14.92 24.85 6.06
CA GLY A 324 -14.65 23.52 5.52
C GLY A 324 -15.71 23.01 4.55
N ILE A 325 -15.27 22.36 3.47
CA ILE A 325 -16.13 21.65 2.51
C ILE A 325 -15.53 20.27 2.23
N SER A 326 -16.30 19.20 2.41
CA SER A 326 -15.92 17.88 1.88
C SER A 326 -16.41 17.76 0.43
N LEU A 327 -15.53 17.36 -0.48
CA LEU A 327 -15.91 17.15 -1.88
C LEU A 327 -16.75 15.89 -2.06
N ASP A 328 -16.67 14.93 -1.12
CA ASP A 328 -17.51 13.74 -1.11
C ASP A 328 -19.00 14.11 -1.01
N ASP A 329 -19.34 15.24 -0.39
CA ASP A 329 -20.73 15.73 -0.31
C ASP A 329 -21.31 16.15 -1.67
N TYR A 330 -20.45 16.40 -2.66
CA TYR A 330 -20.83 16.79 -4.01
C TYR A 330 -20.84 15.61 -4.99
N PHE A 331 -20.74 14.37 -4.53
CA PHE A 331 -20.95 13.21 -5.41
C PHE A 331 -22.33 13.27 -6.07
N LEU A 332 -22.38 12.79 -7.32
CA LEU A 332 -23.62 12.50 -8.02
C LEU A 332 -24.37 11.36 -7.31
N ASP A 333 -25.69 11.33 -7.46
CA ASP A 333 -26.47 10.16 -7.07
C ASP A 333 -25.90 8.91 -7.76
N ARG A 334 -25.88 7.79 -7.05
CA ARG A 334 -25.17 6.55 -7.44
C ARG A 334 -25.52 6.05 -8.85
N GLU A 335 -26.75 6.30 -9.31
CA GLU A 335 -27.22 5.91 -10.63
C GLU A 335 -26.67 6.77 -11.78
N HIS A 336 -26.15 7.97 -11.46
CA HIS A 336 -25.55 8.91 -12.39
C HIS A 336 -24.02 8.87 -12.37
N THR A 337 -23.42 8.08 -11.48
CA THR A 337 -21.97 7.87 -11.48
C THR A 337 -21.51 7.31 -12.84
N PRO A 338 -20.42 7.83 -13.44
CA PRO A 338 -19.86 7.29 -14.66
C PRO A 338 -19.53 5.80 -14.53
N LYS A 339 -19.51 5.10 -15.66
CA LYS A 339 -19.12 3.69 -15.72
C LYS A 339 -17.74 3.52 -16.33
N ASP A 340 -17.00 2.54 -15.84
CA ASP A 340 -15.73 2.09 -16.39
C ASP A 340 -15.92 1.28 -17.70
N GLU A 341 -14.82 0.85 -18.29
CA GLU A 341 -14.79 0.06 -19.53
C GLU A 341 -15.51 -1.29 -19.40
N ALA A 342 -15.62 -1.83 -18.18
CA ALA A 342 -16.32 -3.06 -17.87
C ALA A 342 -17.82 -2.84 -17.54
N GLY A 343 -18.29 -1.58 -17.56
CA GLY A 343 -19.68 -1.22 -17.28
C GLY A 343 -20.01 -1.12 -15.79
N ASN A 344 -19.02 -1.20 -14.90
CA ASN A 344 -19.19 -0.99 -13.46
C ASN A 344 -19.07 0.49 -13.13
N TYR A 345 -19.64 0.95 -12.01
CA TYR A 345 -19.53 2.34 -11.60
C TYR A 345 -18.09 2.70 -11.19
N ASP A 346 -17.54 3.75 -11.81
CA ASP A 346 -16.23 4.34 -11.49
C ASP A 346 -16.43 5.46 -10.46
N PHE A 347 -16.42 5.07 -9.18
CA PHE A 347 -16.57 6.01 -8.05
C PHE A 347 -15.35 6.90 -7.82
N GLU A 348 -14.20 6.58 -8.42
CA GLU A 348 -12.98 7.39 -8.32
C GLU A 348 -12.81 8.29 -9.55
N SER A 349 -13.80 8.35 -10.44
CA SER A 349 -13.81 9.28 -11.56
C SER A 349 -13.97 10.71 -11.08
N LEU A 350 -13.22 11.65 -11.66
CA LEU A 350 -13.44 13.08 -11.43
C LEU A 350 -14.90 13.49 -11.69
N TYR A 351 -15.53 12.85 -12.68
CA TYR A 351 -16.91 13.11 -13.07
C TYR A 351 -17.95 12.37 -12.21
N ALA A 352 -17.53 11.63 -11.17
CA ALA A 352 -18.43 11.18 -10.12
C ALA A 352 -18.85 12.34 -9.21
N ILE A 353 -18.07 13.44 -9.18
CA ILE A 353 -18.44 14.70 -8.53
C ILE A 353 -19.32 15.51 -9.48
N ASP A 354 -20.36 16.12 -8.95
CA ASP A 354 -21.17 17.11 -9.64
C ASP A 354 -20.42 18.45 -9.74
N LEU A 355 -19.52 18.51 -10.72
CA LEU A 355 -18.66 19.67 -10.96
C LEU A 355 -19.47 20.93 -11.26
N ASP A 356 -20.64 20.82 -11.89
CA ASP A 356 -21.49 21.95 -12.22
C ASP A 356 -22.09 22.58 -10.95
N LEU A 357 -22.67 21.75 -10.07
CA LEU A 357 -23.17 22.24 -8.78
C LEU A 357 -22.02 22.79 -7.94
N PHE A 358 -20.92 22.05 -7.83
CA PHE A 358 -19.79 22.46 -7.01
C PHE A 358 -19.21 23.81 -7.45
N ASN A 359 -18.95 23.99 -8.76
CA ASN A 359 -18.42 25.26 -9.28
C ASN A 359 -19.41 26.42 -9.11
N LYS A 360 -20.72 26.15 -9.25
CA LYS A 360 -21.76 27.15 -8.99
C LYS A 360 -21.77 27.59 -7.53
N ASP A 361 -21.70 26.65 -6.60
CA ASP A 361 -21.71 26.91 -5.17
C ASP A 361 -20.41 27.59 -4.73
N LEU A 362 -19.25 27.15 -5.24
CA LEU A 362 -17.97 27.78 -5.00
C LEU A 362 -17.94 29.25 -5.44
N LYS A 363 -18.47 29.56 -6.63
CA LYS A 363 -18.55 30.95 -7.13
C LYS A 363 -19.39 31.85 -6.23
N LYS A 364 -20.44 31.31 -5.59
CA LYS A 364 -21.26 32.03 -4.61
C LYS A 364 -20.54 32.21 -3.28
N ILE A 365 -19.90 31.15 -2.78
CA ILE A 365 -19.13 31.16 -1.53
C ILE A 365 -18.02 32.20 -1.60
N LEU A 366 -17.25 32.23 -2.70
CA LEU A 366 -16.17 33.21 -2.91
C LEU A 366 -16.67 34.67 -3.02
N LYS A 367 -17.95 34.88 -3.32
CA LYS A 367 -18.60 36.22 -3.30
C LYS A 367 -19.15 36.60 -1.91
N GLY A 368 -19.02 35.72 -0.92
CA GLY A 368 -19.61 35.90 0.41
C GLY A 368 -21.12 35.63 0.46
N GLU A 369 -21.69 34.97 -0.55
CA GLU A 369 -23.10 34.58 -0.53
C GLU A 369 -23.30 33.34 0.35
N LYS A 370 -24.44 33.26 1.03
CA LYS A 370 -24.83 32.09 1.82
C LYS A 370 -25.19 30.92 0.89
N VAL A 371 -24.61 29.76 1.14
CA VAL A 371 -24.85 28.54 0.33
C VAL A 371 -25.22 27.37 1.23
N ALA A 372 -26.32 26.69 0.89
CA ALA A 372 -26.71 25.43 1.50
C ALA A 372 -25.83 24.30 0.96
N LEU A 373 -25.07 23.65 1.83
CA LEU A 373 -24.20 22.55 1.43
C LEU A 373 -24.99 21.24 1.32
N PRO A 374 -24.74 20.44 0.28
CA PRO A 374 -25.24 19.08 0.22
C PRO A 374 -24.56 18.20 1.27
N THR A 375 -25.10 17.01 1.47
CA THR A 375 -24.44 15.91 2.16
C THR A 375 -24.69 14.64 1.38
N PHE A 376 -23.64 13.86 1.11
CA PHE A 376 -23.80 12.59 0.41
C PHE A 376 -24.04 11.46 1.41
N ASP A 377 -25.19 10.78 1.29
CA ASP A 377 -25.49 9.62 2.12
C ASP A 377 -24.98 8.34 1.44
N PHE A 378 -23.87 7.80 1.96
CA PHE A 378 -23.26 6.57 1.43
C PHE A 378 -24.16 5.33 1.56
N LEU A 379 -25.13 5.32 2.48
CA LEU A 379 -26.07 4.20 2.63
C LEU A 379 -27.08 4.20 1.48
N THR A 380 -27.77 5.33 1.27
CA THR A 380 -28.78 5.46 0.20
C THR A 380 -28.15 5.71 -1.18
N GLY A 381 -26.91 6.19 -1.23
CA GLY A 381 -26.22 6.58 -2.45
C GLY A 381 -26.79 7.85 -3.08
N LYS A 382 -27.37 8.74 -2.26
CA LYS A 382 -28.06 9.94 -2.73
C LYS A 382 -27.59 11.19 -2.00
N ARG A 383 -27.68 12.31 -2.70
CA ARG A 383 -27.49 13.63 -2.12
C ARG A 383 -28.71 14.04 -1.29
N ILE A 384 -28.47 14.59 -0.11
CA ILE A 384 -29.49 15.16 0.77
C ILE A 384 -29.05 16.53 1.29
N TYR A 385 -30.00 17.39 1.65
CA TYR A 385 -29.72 18.67 2.29
C TYR A 385 -30.17 18.61 3.76
N LYS A 386 -29.20 18.73 4.68
CA LYS A 386 -29.45 18.68 6.13
C LYS A 386 -29.72 20.06 6.76
N GLY A 387 -29.80 21.12 5.95
CA GLY A 387 -29.93 22.50 6.42
C GLY A 387 -28.61 23.16 6.85
N ASN A 388 -27.47 22.54 6.51
CA ASN A 388 -26.16 23.14 6.75
C ASN A 388 -25.91 24.25 5.73
N GLU A 389 -25.59 25.44 6.19
CA GLU A 389 -25.28 26.59 5.34
C GLU A 389 -23.92 27.17 5.71
N ILE A 390 -23.19 27.65 4.71
CA ILE A 390 -21.91 28.32 4.89
C ILE A 390 -21.92 29.71 4.25
N GLU A 391 -21.08 30.58 4.81
CA GLU A 391 -20.86 31.95 4.35
C GLU A 391 -19.42 32.32 4.71
N LEU A 392 -18.67 32.91 3.77
CA LEU A 392 -17.34 33.42 4.06
C LEU A 392 -17.44 34.75 4.79
N GLN A 393 -16.76 34.84 5.93
CA GLN A 393 -16.61 36.08 6.69
C GLN A 393 -15.23 36.68 6.44
N ASP A 394 -15.02 37.92 6.90
CA ASP A 394 -13.67 38.50 6.93
C ASP A 394 -12.72 37.59 7.73
N ASN A 395 -11.46 37.52 7.28
CA ASN A 395 -10.42 36.68 7.88
C ASN A 395 -10.71 35.16 7.85
N THR A 396 -11.47 34.70 6.85
CA THR A 396 -11.70 33.27 6.61
C THR A 396 -10.81 32.71 5.50
N VAL A 397 -10.47 31.42 5.62
CA VAL A 397 -9.84 30.63 4.56
C VAL A 397 -10.75 29.47 4.19
N LEU A 398 -10.92 29.22 2.91
CA LEU A 398 -11.70 28.10 2.42
C LEU A 398 -10.80 26.86 2.37
N ILE A 399 -11.21 25.78 3.05
CA ILE A 399 -10.48 24.51 3.07
C ILE A 399 -11.37 23.41 2.51
N MET A 400 -10.85 22.64 1.56
CA MET A 400 -11.55 21.56 0.91
C MET A 400 -10.77 20.26 1.01
N GLU A 401 -11.45 19.16 1.23
CA GLU A 401 -10.85 17.83 1.17
C GLU A 401 -11.60 16.91 0.20
N GLY A 402 -10.85 16.15 -0.58
CA GLY A 402 -11.40 15.10 -1.43
C GLY A 402 -10.36 14.50 -2.35
N ILE A 403 -10.66 13.33 -2.90
CA ILE A 403 -9.71 12.56 -3.71
C ILE A 403 -9.18 13.34 -4.94
N HIS A 404 -9.94 14.30 -5.48
CA HIS A 404 -9.57 15.08 -6.67
C HIS A 404 -9.10 16.51 -6.42
N ALA A 405 -8.96 16.96 -5.17
CA ALA A 405 -8.70 18.37 -4.88
C ALA A 405 -7.40 18.93 -5.52
N LEU A 406 -6.43 18.07 -5.85
CA LEU A 406 -5.17 18.44 -6.51
C LEU A 406 -5.19 18.26 -8.03
N ASN A 407 -6.26 17.72 -8.61
CA ASN A 407 -6.41 17.56 -10.05
C ASN A 407 -6.66 18.93 -10.70
N PRO A 408 -5.80 19.40 -11.64
CA PRO A 408 -5.99 20.69 -12.30
C PRO A 408 -7.35 20.84 -13.01
N ALA A 409 -7.95 19.73 -13.48
CA ALA A 409 -9.26 19.75 -14.12
C ALA A 409 -10.42 19.99 -13.14
N PHE A 410 -10.19 19.89 -11.82
CA PHE A 410 -11.21 20.11 -10.80
C PHE A 410 -11.56 21.60 -10.64
N LEU A 411 -10.55 22.49 -10.69
CA LEU A 411 -10.67 23.94 -10.48
C LEU A 411 -9.96 24.72 -11.59
N PRO A 412 -10.46 24.69 -12.85
CA PRO A 412 -9.76 25.31 -13.98
C PRO A 412 -9.70 26.85 -13.91
N ASP A 413 -10.67 27.47 -13.23
CA ASP A 413 -10.82 28.93 -13.15
C ASP A 413 -10.03 29.57 -11.98
N ILE A 414 -9.37 28.78 -11.13
CA ILE A 414 -8.69 29.27 -9.92
C ILE A 414 -7.20 29.47 -10.18
N ASP A 415 -6.71 30.66 -9.81
CA ASP A 415 -5.29 30.98 -9.83
C ASP A 415 -4.50 29.97 -8.98
N PRO A 416 -3.53 29.23 -9.56
CA PRO A 416 -2.69 28.30 -8.82
C PRO A 416 -2.04 28.92 -7.58
N ASP A 417 -1.63 30.20 -7.66
CA ASP A 417 -0.93 30.90 -6.57
C ASP A 417 -1.88 31.32 -5.43
N ALA A 418 -3.19 31.32 -5.67
CA ALA A 418 -4.21 31.58 -4.64
C ALA A 418 -4.55 30.34 -3.79
N SER A 419 -3.91 29.20 -4.06
CA SER A 419 -4.19 27.91 -3.43
C SER A 419 -2.97 27.29 -2.74
N TYR A 420 -3.20 26.60 -1.62
CA TYR A 420 -2.20 25.78 -0.92
C TYR A 420 -2.61 24.32 -1.01
N LYS A 421 -1.79 23.50 -1.64
CA LYS A 421 -2.11 22.11 -1.98
C LYS A 421 -1.41 21.17 -1.00
N ILE A 422 -2.16 20.28 -0.39
CA ILE A 422 -1.67 19.28 0.55
C ILE A 422 -2.01 17.90 0.04
N TYR A 423 -1.03 17.00 0.02
CA TYR A 423 -1.25 15.60 -0.30
C TYR A 423 -1.06 14.72 0.94
N VAL A 424 -2.12 14.00 1.29
CA VAL A 424 -2.19 13.09 2.45
C VAL A 424 -2.10 11.65 1.97
N SER A 425 -1.09 10.91 2.43
CA SER A 425 -0.88 9.50 2.06
C SER A 425 -0.50 8.65 3.28
N ALA A 426 -0.71 7.34 3.21
CA ALA A 426 -0.31 6.39 4.25
C ALA A 426 1.06 5.77 3.89
N LEU A 427 2.11 6.58 3.91
CA LEU A 427 3.47 6.18 3.54
C LEU A 427 4.08 5.32 4.66
N THR A 428 3.69 4.05 4.72
CA THR A 428 4.23 3.07 5.67
C THR A 428 5.75 2.99 5.55
N SER A 429 6.46 3.40 6.61
CA SER A 429 7.92 3.49 6.65
C SER A 429 8.61 2.29 7.30
N ILE A 430 7.85 1.42 7.98
CA ILE A 430 8.35 0.17 8.58
C ILE A 430 8.27 -0.97 7.57
N SER A 431 9.24 -1.88 7.60
CA SER A 431 9.24 -3.12 6.81
C SER A 431 9.02 -4.36 7.71
N LEU A 432 8.71 -5.52 7.12
CA LEU A 432 8.73 -6.77 7.88
C LEU A 432 10.17 -7.15 8.26
N ASP A 433 11.07 -7.06 7.28
CA ASP A 433 12.52 -7.22 7.39
C ASP A 433 13.21 -6.46 6.22
N ASN A 434 14.52 -6.65 6.04
CA ASN A 434 15.28 -5.94 5.01
C ASN A 434 14.81 -6.22 3.57
N HIS A 435 14.19 -7.36 3.27
CA HIS A 435 13.80 -7.73 1.90
C HIS A 435 12.28 -7.82 1.69
N ASN A 436 11.52 -7.74 2.79
CA ASN A 436 10.05 -7.80 2.78
C ASN A 436 9.47 -6.44 3.22
N TRP A 437 9.33 -5.50 2.28
CA TRP A 437 8.68 -4.22 2.55
C TRP A 437 7.17 -4.40 2.77
N ILE A 438 6.56 -3.40 3.42
CA ILE A 438 5.11 -3.34 3.61
C ILE A 438 4.52 -2.42 2.54
N PRO A 439 3.67 -2.92 1.62
CA PRO A 439 3.04 -2.07 0.62
C PRO A 439 2.11 -1.04 1.26
N THR A 440 2.26 0.24 0.92
CA THR A 440 1.28 1.30 1.26
C THR A 440 -0.14 0.92 0.84
N THR A 441 -0.29 0.20 -0.26
CA THR A 441 -1.58 -0.30 -0.73
C THR A 441 -2.25 -1.25 0.26
N ASP A 442 -1.47 -2.11 0.93
CA ASP A 442 -2.00 -3.08 1.89
C ASP A 442 -2.47 -2.39 3.16
N ASN A 443 -1.68 -1.44 3.66
CA ASN A 443 -2.08 -0.63 4.82
C ASN A 443 -3.41 0.10 4.56
N ARG A 444 -3.54 0.76 3.40
CA ARG A 444 -4.79 1.45 3.05
C ARG A 444 -5.96 0.49 2.80
N LEU A 445 -5.72 -0.70 2.23
CA LEU A 445 -6.76 -1.70 2.07
C LEU A 445 -7.28 -2.18 3.42
N ILE A 446 -6.40 -2.44 4.39
CA ILE A 446 -6.79 -2.82 5.75
C ILE A 446 -7.58 -1.71 6.43
N ARG A 447 -7.11 -0.46 6.35
CA ARG A 447 -7.85 0.73 6.81
C ARG A 447 -9.24 0.80 6.16
N ARG A 448 -9.33 0.56 4.85
CA ARG A 448 -10.58 0.58 4.08
C ARG A 448 -11.54 -0.53 4.52
N ILE A 449 -11.06 -1.75 4.69
CA ILE A 449 -11.87 -2.90 5.12
C ILE A 449 -12.52 -2.62 6.48
N ILE A 450 -11.75 -2.14 7.44
CA ILE A 450 -12.28 -1.82 8.79
C ILE A 450 -13.31 -0.68 8.70
N ARG A 451 -12.99 0.42 7.99
CA ARG A 451 -13.90 1.56 7.85
C ARG A 451 -15.20 1.17 7.15
N ASP A 452 -15.09 0.47 6.03
CA ASP A 452 -16.22 0.16 5.17
C ASP A 452 -17.17 -0.83 5.88
N TYR A 453 -16.62 -1.75 6.67
CA TYR A 453 -17.38 -2.65 7.55
C TYR A 453 -18.10 -1.88 8.67
N ASN A 454 -17.37 -1.06 9.43
CA ASN A 454 -17.90 -0.38 10.61
C ASN A 454 -18.89 0.75 10.29
N PHE A 455 -18.63 1.52 9.23
CA PHE A 455 -19.33 2.78 8.98
C PHE A 455 -20.13 2.81 7.69
N ARG A 456 -19.85 1.92 6.72
CA ARG A 456 -20.49 1.93 5.40
C ARG A 456 -21.28 0.66 5.08
N LYS A 457 -21.33 -0.32 6.00
CA LYS A 457 -22.04 -1.61 5.86
C LYS A 457 -21.63 -2.44 4.65
N TYR A 458 -20.37 -2.33 4.22
CA TYR A 458 -19.81 -3.25 3.23
C TYR A 458 -19.06 -4.38 3.92
N SER A 459 -19.23 -5.60 3.41
CA SER A 459 -18.42 -6.73 3.83
C SER A 459 -16.96 -6.59 3.39
N ALA A 460 -16.07 -7.35 4.03
CA ALA A 460 -14.68 -7.48 3.60
C ALA A 460 -14.58 -7.94 2.15
N LYS A 461 -15.43 -8.90 1.76
CA LYS A 461 -15.53 -9.43 0.40
C LYS A 461 -15.81 -8.31 -0.62
N GLU A 462 -16.86 -7.51 -0.40
CA GLU A 462 -17.21 -6.43 -1.33
C GLU A 462 -16.13 -5.37 -1.43
N THR A 463 -15.44 -5.09 -0.32
CA THR A 463 -14.34 -4.12 -0.30
C THR A 463 -13.14 -4.63 -1.10
N ILE A 464 -12.78 -5.90 -0.93
CA ILE A 464 -11.68 -6.56 -1.67
C ILE A 464 -12.01 -6.65 -3.16
N ASP A 465 -13.23 -7.07 -3.51
CA ASP A 465 -13.68 -7.24 -4.90
C ASP A 465 -13.62 -5.92 -5.68
N ARG A 466 -13.81 -4.77 -5.02
CA ARG A 466 -13.74 -3.43 -5.64
C ARG A 466 -12.36 -2.81 -5.64
N TRP A 467 -11.38 -3.40 -4.95
CA TRP A 467 -10.10 -2.74 -4.70
C TRP A 467 -9.31 -2.45 -5.99
N SER A 468 -9.37 -3.35 -6.99
CA SER A 468 -8.71 -3.14 -8.29
C SER A 468 -9.25 -1.92 -9.03
N SER A 469 -10.57 -1.73 -9.06
CA SER A 469 -11.23 -0.56 -9.66
C SER A 469 -10.81 0.74 -8.97
N VAL A 470 -10.75 0.73 -7.63
CA VAL A 470 -10.26 1.87 -6.84
C VAL A 470 -8.82 2.22 -7.21
N ARG A 471 -7.94 1.21 -7.30
CA ARG A 471 -6.53 1.40 -7.65
C ARG A 471 -6.37 1.98 -9.06
N ALA A 472 -7.13 1.49 -10.03
CA ALA A 472 -7.13 2.01 -11.39
C ALA A 472 -7.57 3.49 -11.43
N GLY A 473 -8.61 3.84 -10.67
CA GLY A 473 -9.05 5.22 -10.51
C GLY A 473 -7.99 6.13 -9.89
N GLU A 474 -7.30 5.66 -8.85
CA GLU A 474 -6.20 6.40 -8.22
C GLU A 474 -5.01 6.64 -9.17
N ASP A 475 -4.61 5.61 -9.92
CA ASP A 475 -3.51 5.66 -10.90
C ASP A 475 -3.81 6.66 -12.02
N LYS A 476 -5.09 6.84 -12.39
CA LYS A 476 -5.54 7.76 -13.43
C LYS A 476 -5.76 9.19 -12.93
N TRP A 477 -6.45 9.35 -11.80
CA TRP A 477 -7.04 10.62 -11.39
C TRP A 477 -6.35 11.30 -10.21
N ILE A 478 -5.48 10.61 -9.48
CA ILE A 478 -4.95 11.08 -8.19
C ILE A 478 -3.41 11.10 -8.18
N PHE A 479 -2.76 9.95 -8.39
CA PHE A 479 -1.30 9.86 -8.31
C PHE A 479 -0.52 10.74 -9.32
N PRO A 480 -1.03 11.02 -10.54
CA PRO A 480 -0.34 11.95 -11.44
C PRO A 480 -0.16 13.36 -10.86
N PHE A 481 -0.98 13.74 -9.87
CA PHE A 481 -1.00 15.10 -9.32
C PHE A 481 -0.40 15.23 -7.92
N GLN A 482 0.09 14.14 -7.32
CA GLN A 482 0.56 14.15 -5.92
C GLN A 482 1.80 15.05 -5.70
N GLU A 483 2.70 15.14 -6.67
CA GLU A 483 3.91 15.99 -6.59
C GLU A 483 3.60 17.48 -6.82
N ASN A 484 2.37 17.83 -7.23
CA ASN A 484 1.91 19.22 -7.32
C ASN A 484 1.61 19.85 -5.96
N ALA A 485 1.64 19.07 -4.87
CA ALA A 485 1.36 19.55 -3.52
C ALA A 485 2.46 20.48 -2.98
N ASP A 486 2.11 21.57 -2.32
CA ASP A 486 3.03 22.39 -1.53
C ASP A 486 3.58 21.63 -0.33
N ALA A 487 2.72 20.83 0.32
CA ALA A 487 3.08 20.00 1.47
C ALA A 487 2.59 18.56 1.33
N MET A 488 3.36 17.62 1.87
CA MET A 488 2.96 16.22 1.98
C MET A 488 2.82 15.83 3.44
N PHE A 489 1.76 15.08 3.75
CA PHE A 489 1.50 14.57 5.07
C PHE A 489 1.44 13.04 5.05
N ASN A 490 2.34 12.41 5.81
CA ASN A 490 2.29 10.99 6.04
C ASN A 490 1.36 10.68 7.20
N SER A 491 0.21 10.09 6.90
CA SER A 491 -0.76 9.62 7.90
C SER A 491 -0.42 8.26 8.51
N ALA A 492 0.58 7.55 7.99
CA ALA A 492 0.94 6.23 8.49
C ALA A 492 1.63 6.36 9.85
N MET A 493 1.26 5.48 10.79
CA MET A 493 1.87 5.42 12.12
C MET A 493 2.59 4.09 12.28
N LEU A 494 3.76 4.13 12.91
CA LEU A 494 4.67 2.99 13.07
C LEU A 494 3.99 1.73 13.63
N TYR A 495 3.11 1.89 14.62
CA TYR A 495 2.43 0.81 15.32
C TYR A 495 1.07 0.43 14.71
N GLU A 496 0.62 1.12 13.66
CA GLU A 496 -0.79 1.07 13.27
C GLU A 496 -1.26 -0.31 12.85
N LEU A 497 -0.46 -1.06 12.09
CA LEU A 497 -0.88 -2.37 11.57
C LEU A 497 -1.08 -3.39 12.71
N ALA A 498 -0.27 -3.28 13.77
CA ALA A 498 -0.42 -4.04 14.99
C ALA A 498 -1.68 -3.63 15.79
N ALA A 499 -2.06 -2.35 15.76
CA ALA A 499 -3.33 -1.87 16.35
C ALA A 499 -4.57 -2.25 15.52
N LEU A 500 -4.47 -2.17 14.18
CA LEU A 500 -5.54 -2.54 13.25
C LEU A 500 -5.80 -4.04 13.26
N ARG A 501 -4.79 -4.87 13.55
CA ARG A 501 -4.86 -6.34 13.55
C ARG A 501 -6.10 -6.88 14.28
N SER A 502 -6.34 -6.44 15.51
CA SER A 502 -7.45 -6.92 16.36
C SER A 502 -8.84 -6.63 15.79
N PHE A 503 -8.95 -5.67 14.87
CA PHE A 503 -10.20 -5.32 14.18
C PHE A 503 -10.28 -5.95 12.79
N ALA A 504 -9.15 -6.02 12.08
CA ALA A 504 -9.09 -6.59 10.74
C ALA A 504 -9.27 -8.11 10.72
N GLU A 505 -8.69 -8.84 11.67
CA GLU A 505 -8.71 -10.31 11.65
C GLU A 505 -10.11 -10.92 11.71
N PRO A 506 -11.03 -10.49 12.60
CA PRO A 506 -12.40 -10.99 12.61
C PRO A 506 -13.12 -10.71 11.28
N ILE A 507 -13.00 -9.49 10.75
CA ILE A 507 -13.67 -9.04 9.52
C ILE A 507 -13.17 -9.82 8.30
N LEU A 508 -11.85 -10.03 8.19
CA LEU A 508 -11.24 -10.80 7.10
C LEU A 508 -11.60 -12.29 7.17
N SER A 509 -11.80 -12.83 8.38
CA SER A 509 -12.13 -14.23 8.59
C SER A 509 -13.57 -14.59 8.19
N GLU A 510 -14.43 -13.59 7.98
CA GLU A 510 -15.79 -13.79 7.46
C GLU A 510 -15.81 -14.14 5.96
N VAL A 511 -14.73 -13.88 5.21
CA VAL A 511 -14.65 -14.18 3.78
C VAL A 511 -14.57 -15.70 3.58
N MET A 512 -15.51 -16.26 2.82
CA MET A 512 -15.65 -17.71 2.68
C MET A 512 -14.62 -18.27 1.67
N PRO A 513 -14.10 -19.50 1.85
CA PRO A 513 -13.15 -20.10 0.92
C PRO A 513 -13.63 -20.20 -0.55
N CYS A 514 -14.94 -20.24 -0.77
CA CYS A 514 -15.53 -20.26 -2.12
C CYS A 514 -15.52 -18.90 -2.82
N ASP A 515 -15.33 -17.79 -2.09
CA ASP A 515 -15.31 -16.44 -2.66
C ASP A 515 -13.99 -16.16 -3.38
N ALA A 516 -14.05 -15.39 -4.47
CA ALA A 516 -12.86 -14.92 -5.18
C ALA A 516 -11.95 -14.06 -4.30
N ALA A 517 -12.55 -13.23 -3.43
CA ALA A 517 -11.85 -12.40 -2.44
C ALA A 517 -11.03 -13.19 -1.41
N TYR A 518 -11.26 -14.51 -1.27
CA TYR A 518 -10.60 -15.33 -0.26
C TYR A 518 -9.08 -15.33 -0.38
N ALA A 519 -8.54 -15.30 -1.61
CA ALA A 519 -7.11 -15.27 -1.86
C ALA A 519 -6.44 -14.07 -1.16
N GLU A 520 -7.04 -12.90 -1.35
CA GLU A 520 -6.52 -11.64 -0.82
C GLU A 520 -6.78 -11.54 0.69
N ALA A 521 -7.96 -11.97 1.17
CA ALA A 521 -8.27 -12.01 2.60
C ALA A 521 -7.28 -12.91 3.37
N ARG A 522 -7.00 -14.11 2.84
CA ARG A 522 -6.02 -15.04 3.43
C ARG A 522 -4.60 -14.48 3.39
N ARG A 523 -4.22 -13.79 2.31
CA ARG A 523 -2.93 -13.10 2.20
C ARG A 523 -2.78 -12.02 3.27
N LEU A 524 -3.81 -11.19 3.45
CA LEU A 524 -3.82 -10.14 4.47
C LEU A 524 -3.79 -10.71 5.90
N LEU A 525 -4.51 -11.80 6.18
CA LEU A 525 -4.43 -12.51 7.47
C LEU A 525 -3.02 -13.05 7.74
N ARG A 526 -2.39 -13.68 6.73
CA ARG A 526 -0.99 -14.14 6.85
C ARG A 526 -0.05 -12.96 7.08
N PHE A 527 -0.25 -11.85 6.39
CA PHE A 527 0.53 -10.63 6.56
C PHE A 527 0.39 -10.04 7.97
N LEU A 528 -0.83 -9.91 8.48
CA LEU A 528 -1.11 -9.41 9.82
C LEU A 528 -0.56 -10.31 10.93
N SER A 529 -0.42 -11.62 10.67
CA SER A 529 0.13 -12.58 11.64
C SER A 529 1.56 -12.26 12.09
N TYR A 530 2.30 -11.45 11.32
CA TYR A 530 3.65 -11.00 11.69
C TYR A 530 3.67 -9.93 12.78
N PHE A 531 2.55 -9.26 13.07
CA PHE A 531 2.48 -8.15 14.02
C PHE A 531 1.92 -8.60 15.36
N SER A 532 2.49 -8.19 16.49
CA SER A 532 1.88 -8.43 17.81
C SER A 532 0.55 -7.69 17.95
N HIS A 533 -0.38 -8.21 18.76
CA HIS A 533 -1.60 -7.48 19.10
C HIS A 533 -1.28 -6.33 20.04
N ILE A 534 -1.58 -5.10 19.62
CA ILE A 534 -1.42 -3.91 20.44
C ILE A 534 -2.79 -3.43 20.96
N ASP A 535 -2.84 -3.11 22.25
CA ASP A 535 -3.97 -2.42 22.87
C ASP A 535 -4.01 -0.94 22.44
N ILE A 536 -5.20 -0.45 22.14
CA ILE A 536 -5.48 0.90 21.68
C ILE A 536 -5.99 1.83 22.80
N ASN A 537 -5.96 1.40 24.05
CA ASN A 537 -6.40 2.20 25.20
C ASN A 537 -5.61 3.52 25.35
N GLU A 538 -4.33 3.52 25.02
CA GLU A 538 -3.48 4.73 25.05
C GLU A 538 -3.67 5.62 23.81
N LEU A 539 -4.46 5.19 22.82
CA LEU A 539 -4.67 5.95 21.59
C LEU A 539 -5.55 7.19 21.88
N PRO A 540 -5.09 8.42 21.61
CA PRO A 540 -5.91 9.61 21.84
C PRO A 540 -7.21 9.60 21.02
N ASN A 541 -8.27 10.22 21.54
CA ASN A 541 -9.55 10.36 20.81
C ASN A 541 -9.41 11.24 19.55
N SER A 542 -8.39 12.11 19.51
CA SER A 542 -8.03 12.94 18.36
C SER A 542 -7.12 12.22 17.36
N SER A 543 -6.69 10.98 17.63
CA SER A 543 -5.83 10.23 16.72
C SER A 543 -6.50 9.99 15.38
N LEU A 544 -5.70 10.02 14.30
CA LEU A 544 -6.14 9.67 12.96
C LEU A 544 -6.66 8.24 12.87
N LEU A 545 -6.10 7.31 13.66
CA LEU A 545 -6.53 5.91 13.65
C LEU A 545 -7.97 5.74 14.18
N ARG A 546 -8.50 6.71 14.94
CA ARG A 546 -9.88 6.68 15.43
C ARG A 546 -10.92 6.81 14.31
N GLU A 547 -10.53 7.30 13.13
CA GLU A 547 -11.35 7.24 11.90
C GLU A 547 -11.72 5.79 11.53
N PHE A 548 -10.81 4.86 11.78
CA PHE A 548 -10.96 3.44 11.42
C PHE A 548 -11.46 2.62 12.62
N LEU A 549 -10.88 2.87 13.80
CA LEU A 549 -11.08 2.08 15.00
C LEU A 549 -12.28 2.53 15.86
N GLY A 550 -12.87 3.69 15.58
CA GLY A 550 -13.92 4.29 16.39
C GLY A 550 -13.40 4.96 17.68
N GLY A 551 -14.29 5.63 18.39
CA GLY A 551 -13.96 6.40 19.61
C GLY A 551 -13.32 7.76 19.35
N SER A 552 -13.54 8.34 18.16
CA SER A 552 -12.99 9.65 17.83
C SER A 552 -13.72 10.78 18.55
N SER A 553 -13.00 11.86 18.87
CA SER A 553 -13.58 13.12 19.30
C SER A 553 -14.15 13.95 18.13
N PHE A 554 -13.91 13.51 16.90
CA PHE A 554 -14.44 14.13 15.69
C PHE A 554 -15.71 13.43 15.22
N ASN A 555 -16.66 14.22 14.70
CA ASN A 555 -17.83 13.70 13.98
C ASN A 555 -17.48 13.57 12.50
N TYR A 556 -17.68 12.40 11.91
CA TYR A 556 -17.39 12.09 10.51
C TYR A 556 -18.64 12.12 9.65
#